data_AF-A0A2B7Y0D3-F1
#
_entry.id   AF-A0A2B7Y0D3-F1
#
_cell.length_a   1.000
_cell.length_b   1.000
_cell.length_c   1.000
_cell.angle_alpha   90.00
_cell.angle_beta   90.00
_cell.angle_gamma   90.00
#
_symmetry.space_group_name_H-M   'P 1'
#
loop_
_entity.id
_entity.type
_entity.pdbx_description
1 polymer ?
#
loop_
_entity_poly.entity_id
_entity_poly.type
_entity_poly.pdbx_seq_one_letter_code
_entity_poly.pdbx_strand_id
1 'polypeptide(L)'
;MPTDAEFEAFQQRPAEEDQQAFLKWSAQRSKGNFRKIVVSDVSTDELKRMIDNTNYNDQLQCAKLVAAVHKNVVPIIPVGTDADGDVYRISPEAFDLLAGKEPPQPCSGLVTSSVLGVNLNVQPRLPTCRRAANTSEDSVMSNESDDSPGTGFVFHQIGILERFLVTENRRPTEENLNKGQWFSTHYGVVVRFERSGNANGVYIICDYYPTDTHTGERPTERLDLTHIGSFGRSEIPMSVAKIAEKASDFTGFDRRFSPIVVVEQPIQLVRAVANRSNFIQRVTIMEDPRWKSF
;
A
#
# COMPACT_ATOMS: atom_id res chain seq x y z
N MET A 1 -15.24 -47.33 33.90
CA MET A 1 -15.26 -46.98 32.48
C MET A 1 -16.17 -45.77 32.35
N PRO A 2 -15.63 -44.59 32.00
CA PRO A 2 -16.43 -43.39 31.90
C PRO A 2 -17.37 -43.52 30.70
N THR A 3 -18.61 -43.11 30.87
CA THR A 3 -19.69 -43.16 29.86
C THR A 3 -19.45 -42.13 28.76
N ASP A 4 -19.83 -42.47 27.53
CA ASP A 4 -19.64 -41.69 26.29
C ASP A 4 -20.16 -40.24 26.34
N ALA A 5 -20.93 -39.86 27.37
CA ALA A 5 -21.37 -38.48 27.61
C ALA A 5 -20.28 -37.54 28.16
N GLU A 6 -19.16 -38.06 28.69
CA GLU A 6 -18.08 -37.22 29.24
C GLU A 6 -17.02 -36.83 28.19
N PHE A 7 -17.09 -37.36 26.96
CA PHE A 7 -16.16 -37.01 25.87
C PHE A 7 -16.66 -35.87 24.95
N GLU A 8 -17.93 -35.46 25.03
CA GLU A 8 -18.49 -34.38 24.21
C GLU A 8 -18.33 -32.97 24.81
N ALA A 9 -17.74 -32.83 25.99
CA ALA A 9 -17.47 -31.50 26.59
C ALA A 9 -16.21 -30.81 26.02
N PHE A 10 -15.49 -31.45 25.10
CA PHE A 10 -14.15 -31.02 24.68
C PHE A 10 -14.04 -30.58 23.23
N GLN A 11 -15.06 -29.93 22.65
CA GLN A 11 -14.86 -29.14 21.42
C GLN A 11 -16.03 -28.20 21.06
N GLN A 12 -16.64 -27.53 22.04
CA GLN A 12 -17.48 -26.38 21.70
C GLN A 12 -16.57 -25.23 21.25
N ARG A 13 -16.40 -25.09 19.93
CA ARG A 13 -15.85 -23.87 19.33
C ARG A 13 -16.68 -22.69 19.81
N PRO A 14 -16.08 -21.57 20.23
CA PRO A 14 -16.82 -20.37 20.60
C PRO A 14 -17.78 -19.99 19.45
N ALA A 15 -18.98 -19.53 19.79
CA ALA A 15 -19.95 -19.07 18.80
C ALA A 15 -19.31 -18.02 17.87
N GLU A 16 -19.73 -17.98 16.61
CA GLU A 16 -19.12 -17.10 15.60
C GLU A 16 -19.18 -15.61 16.01
N GLU A 17 -20.24 -15.23 16.74
CA GLU A 17 -20.38 -13.91 17.35
C GLU A 17 -19.31 -13.63 18.42
N ASP A 18 -18.96 -14.61 19.25
CA ASP A 18 -17.90 -14.47 20.26
C ASP A 18 -16.52 -14.39 19.62
N GLN A 19 -16.31 -15.09 18.50
CA GLN A 19 -15.07 -14.99 17.72
C GLN A 19 -14.94 -13.61 17.08
N GLN A 20 -16.02 -13.07 16.49
CA GLN A 20 -16.03 -11.72 15.93
C GLN A 20 -15.89 -10.65 17.02
N ALA A 21 -16.54 -10.83 18.17
CA ALA A 21 -16.39 -9.94 19.32
C ALA A 21 -14.96 -9.97 19.86
N PHE A 22 -14.33 -11.14 19.95
CA PHE A 22 -12.94 -11.29 20.34
C PHE A 22 -11.98 -10.66 19.32
N LEU A 23 -12.20 -10.85 18.01
CA LEU A 23 -11.38 -10.24 16.96
C LEU A 23 -11.52 -8.72 16.96
N LYS A 24 -12.74 -8.20 17.13
CA LYS A 24 -13.02 -6.77 17.25
C LYS A 24 -12.40 -6.18 18.52
N TRP A 25 -12.51 -6.89 19.65
CA TRP A 25 -11.87 -6.52 20.90
C TRP A 25 -10.34 -6.57 20.82
N SER A 26 -9.77 -7.58 20.17
CA SER A 26 -8.33 -7.73 19.93
C SER A 26 -7.81 -6.61 19.04
N ALA A 27 -8.52 -6.29 17.95
CA ALA A 27 -8.23 -5.17 17.07
C ALA A 27 -8.37 -3.80 17.76
N GLN A 28 -9.31 -3.65 18.69
CA GLN A 28 -9.45 -2.43 19.51
C GLN A 28 -8.34 -2.33 20.56
N ARG A 29 -7.89 -3.47 21.11
CA ARG A 29 -6.83 -3.54 22.12
C ARG A 29 -5.43 -3.35 21.51
N SER A 30 -5.19 -3.83 20.29
CA SER A 30 -3.98 -3.54 19.52
C SER A 30 -3.89 -2.08 19.09
N LYS A 31 -5.04 -1.43 18.80
CA LYS A 31 -5.11 0.01 18.53
C LYS A 31 -4.90 0.90 19.76
N GLY A 32 -5.09 0.38 20.97
CA GLY A 32 -5.19 1.18 22.20
C GLY A 32 -3.98 1.20 23.14
N ASN A 33 -3.08 0.20 23.15
CA ASN A 33 -2.18 0.00 24.31
C ASN A 33 -0.73 -0.46 24.06
N PHE A 34 -0.11 -0.15 22.91
CA PHE A 34 1.34 -0.32 22.74
C PHE A 34 2.11 1.00 22.58
N ARG A 35 1.72 2.04 23.34
CA ARG A 35 2.66 3.12 23.74
C ARG A 35 3.53 2.65 24.93
N LYS A 36 4.19 1.49 24.82
CA LYS A 36 5.39 1.27 25.63
C LYS A 36 6.52 1.94 24.88
N ILE A 37 7.12 2.93 25.53
CA ILE A 37 8.37 3.58 25.12
C ILE A 37 9.44 2.48 25.11
N VAL A 38 9.50 1.70 24.03
CA VAL A 38 10.67 0.92 23.66
C VAL A 38 11.33 1.77 22.60
N VAL A 39 12.51 2.30 22.91
CA VAL A 39 13.32 2.99 21.90
C VAL A 39 13.52 1.98 20.77
N SER A 40 13.04 2.31 19.56
CA SER A 40 13.33 1.48 18.39
C SER A 40 14.85 1.36 18.25
N ASP A 41 15.37 0.16 18.02
CA ASP A 41 16.81 -0.03 17.73
C ASP A 41 17.24 0.73 16.47
N VAL A 42 16.29 1.06 15.60
CA VAL A 42 16.51 1.80 14.36
C VAL A 42 16.01 3.23 14.54
N SER A 43 16.90 4.20 14.36
CA SER A 43 16.52 5.62 14.36
C SER A 43 15.75 6.01 13.08
N THR A 44 14.99 7.10 13.10
CA THR A 44 14.30 7.63 11.91
C THR A 44 15.26 7.85 10.73
N ASP A 45 16.44 8.41 10.99
CA ASP A 45 17.42 8.69 9.94
C ASP A 45 18.10 7.42 9.42
N GLU A 46 18.29 6.43 10.28
CA GLU A 46 18.75 5.11 9.85
C GLU A 46 17.71 4.42 8.96
N LEU A 47 16.43 4.48 9.31
CA LEU A 47 15.37 3.93 8.47
C LEU A 47 15.32 4.62 7.10
N LYS A 48 15.40 5.96 7.06
CA LYS A 48 15.48 6.71 5.79
C LYS A 48 16.68 6.26 4.95
N ARG A 49 17.87 6.13 5.57
CA ARG A 49 19.07 5.64 4.88
C ARG A 49 18.92 4.21 4.39
N MET A 50 18.24 3.34 5.15
CA MET A 50 17.96 1.97 4.69
C MET A 50 17.06 2.02 3.45
N ILE A 51 16.00 2.82 3.46
CA ILE A 51 15.10 3.00 2.32
C ILE A 51 15.87 3.49 1.08
N ASP A 52 16.69 4.51 1.23
CA ASP A 52 17.39 5.16 0.11
C ASP A 52 18.49 4.29 -0.50
N ASN A 53 19.15 3.45 0.30
CA ASN A 53 20.31 2.66 -0.11
C ASN A 53 20.01 1.18 -0.32
N THR A 54 18.78 0.73 -0.11
CA THR A 54 18.39 -0.66 -0.38
C THR A 54 18.46 -0.92 -1.88
N ASN A 55 19.19 -1.97 -2.28
CA ASN A 55 19.03 -2.54 -3.60
C ASN A 55 17.79 -3.44 -3.62
N TYR A 56 16.73 -2.99 -4.28
CA TYR A 56 15.44 -3.67 -4.29
C TYR A 56 15.42 -4.97 -5.12
N ASN A 57 16.44 -5.21 -5.96
CA ASN A 57 16.63 -6.51 -6.61
C ASN A 57 17.31 -7.54 -5.67
N ASP A 58 17.91 -7.10 -4.56
CA ASP A 58 18.54 -7.98 -3.57
C ASP A 58 17.53 -8.38 -2.49
N GLN A 59 17.11 -9.64 -2.53
CA GLN A 59 16.14 -10.20 -1.58
C GLN A 59 16.59 -10.09 -0.12
N LEU A 60 17.90 -10.18 0.16
CA LEU A 60 18.41 -10.08 1.52
C LEU A 60 18.31 -8.65 2.04
N GLN A 61 18.58 -7.66 1.19
CA GLN A 61 18.43 -6.24 1.57
C GLN A 61 16.96 -5.88 1.73
N CYS A 62 16.09 -6.32 0.83
CA CYS A 62 14.64 -6.18 0.96
C CYS A 62 14.12 -6.82 2.26
N ALA A 63 14.57 -8.04 2.60
CA ALA A 63 14.17 -8.70 3.84
C ALA A 63 14.62 -7.94 5.08
N LYS A 64 15.83 -7.36 5.08
CA LYS A 64 16.33 -6.48 6.16
C LYS A 64 15.50 -5.22 6.30
N LEU A 65 15.14 -4.58 5.18
CA LEU A 65 14.27 -3.42 5.17
C LEU A 65 12.90 -3.79 5.75
N VAL A 66 12.24 -4.82 5.21
CA VAL A 66 10.95 -5.34 5.70
C VAL A 66 10.98 -5.63 7.19
N ALA A 67 12.05 -6.28 7.68
CA ALA A 67 12.21 -6.55 9.10
C ALA A 67 12.32 -5.27 9.95
N ALA A 68 12.91 -4.19 9.42
CA ALA A 68 12.99 -2.90 10.10
C ALA A 68 11.64 -2.17 10.13
N VAL A 69 10.90 -2.14 9.00
CA VAL A 69 9.57 -1.52 8.91
C VAL A 69 8.48 -2.27 9.68
N HIS A 70 8.68 -3.56 9.99
CA HIS A 70 7.69 -4.41 10.67
C HIS A 70 8.05 -4.70 12.15
N LYS A 71 9.01 -3.99 12.74
CA LYS A 71 9.29 -4.16 14.19
C LYS A 71 8.10 -3.69 15.03
N ASN A 72 8.00 -4.20 16.26
CA ASN A 72 6.95 -3.79 17.21
C ASN A 72 7.03 -2.29 17.58
N VAL A 73 8.23 -1.70 17.49
CA VAL A 73 8.42 -0.25 17.60
C VAL A 73 9.30 0.21 16.45
N VAL A 74 8.73 1.04 15.59
CA VAL A 74 9.40 1.56 14.39
C VAL A 74 9.37 3.09 14.44
N PRO A 75 10.46 3.77 14.07
CA PRO A 75 10.46 5.22 13.98
C PRO A 75 9.48 5.69 12.92
N ILE A 76 8.67 6.66 13.29
CA ILE A 76 7.84 7.43 12.38
C ILE A 76 8.75 8.32 11.52
N ILE A 77 8.40 8.49 10.24
CA ILE A 77 9.08 9.44 9.35
C ILE A 77 8.19 10.68 9.17
N PRO A 78 8.58 11.86 9.69
CA PRO A 78 7.83 13.09 9.49
C PRO A 78 7.94 13.55 8.03
N VAL A 79 6.81 13.77 7.35
CA VAL A 79 6.81 14.15 5.92
C VAL A 79 6.85 15.66 5.75
N GLY A 80 6.01 16.36 6.52
CA GLY A 80 5.83 17.80 6.40
C GLY A 80 4.40 18.25 6.60
N THR A 81 4.09 19.45 6.12
CA THR A 81 2.76 20.06 6.13
C THR A 81 2.26 20.34 4.72
N ASP A 82 0.94 20.30 4.53
CA ASP A 82 0.32 20.71 3.28
C ASP A 82 0.02 22.22 3.24
N ALA A 83 -0.78 22.65 2.25
CA ALA A 83 -1.18 24.04 2.10
C ALA A 83 -2.22 24.51 3.13
N ASP A 84 -3.00 23.60 3.69
CA ASP A 84 -4.03 23.88 4.70
C ASP A 84 -3.44 23.87 6.12
N GLY A 85 -2.19 23.42 6.26
CA GLY A 85 -1.47 23.35 7.53
C GLY A 85 -1.61 22.01 8.24
N ASP A 86 -2.27 21.02 7.63
CA ASP A 86 -2.33 19.66 8.18
C ASP A 86 -0.95 19.02 8.11
N VAL A 87 -0.63 18.19 9.12
CA VAL A 87 0.69 17.59 9.29
C VAL A 87 0.66 16.13 8.85
N TYR A 88 1.68 15.68 8.15
CA TYR A 88 1.76 14.34 7.59
C TYR A 88 2.96 13.56 8.11
N ARG A 89 2.75 12.26 8.29
CA ARG A 89 3.81 11.30 8.65
C ARG A 89 3.65 10.00 7.87
N ILE A 90 4.75 9.29 7.70
CA ILE A 90 4.73 7.89 7.27
C ILE A 90 4.72 7.04 8.52
N SER A 91 3.69 6.21 8.66
CA SER A 91 3.69 5.10 9.59
C SER A 91 4.25 3.87 8.87
N PRO A 92 5.38 3.31 9.32
CA PRO A 92 5.99 2.10 8.76
C PRO A 92 5.00 0.93 8.66
N GLU A 93 4.88 0.34 7.45
CA GLU A 93 4.01 -0.78 7.10
C GLU A 93 4.38 -1.28 5.68
N ALA A 94 4.53 -2.58 5.49
CA ALA A 94 5.03 -3.17 4.24
C ALA A 94 3.99 -3.94 3.43
N PHE A 95 2.77 -4.15 3.96
CA PHE A 95 1.80 -5.09 3.38
C PHE A 95 0.35 -4.57 3.31
N ASP A 96 0.14 -3.25 3.40
CA ASP A 96 -1.21 -2.67 3.30
C ASP A 96 -1.79 -2.78 1.88
N LEU A 97 -0.94 -2.63 0.85
CA LEU A 97 -1.33 -2.72 -0.55
C LEU A 97 -1.30 -4.17 -1.03
N LEU A 98 -2.32 -4.58 -1.77
CA LEU A 98 -2.48 -5.95 -2.26
C LEU A 98 -2.66 -6.01 -3.78
N ALA A 99 -1.99 -6.97 -4.42
CA ALA A 99 -2.18 -7.24 -5.84
C ALA A 99 -3.62 -7.72 -6.13
N GLY A 100 -4.11 -7.44 -7.34
CA GLY A 100 -5.47 -7.81 -7.76
C GLY A 100 -5.70 -9.29 -8.07
N LYS A 101 -4.81 -9.90 -8.84
CA LYS A 101 -4.91 -11.32 -9.21
C LYS A 101 -3.52 -11.94 -9.12
N GLU A 102 -3.47 -13.19 -8.67
CA GLU A 102 -2.25 -13.98 -8.79
C GLU A 102 -2.00 -14.35 -10.25
N PRO A 103 -0.76 -14.30 -10.73
CA PRO A 103 -0.45 -14.71 -12.09
C PRO A 103 -0.63 -16.23 -12.23
N PRO A 104 -1.05 -16.72 -13.42
CA PRO A 104 -1.20 -18.15 -13.66
C PRO A 104 0.15 -18.87 -13.44
N GLN A 105 0.15 -19.91 -12.59
CA GLN A 105 1.34 -20.72 -12.33
C GLN A 105 1.75 -21.50 -13.58
N PRO A 106 3.06 -21.75 -13.81
CA PRO A 106 4.19 -21.47 -12.92
C PRO A 106 4.94 -20.18 -13.29
N CYS A 107 4.77 -19.12 -12.50
CA CYS A 107 5.71 -17.99 -12.52
C CYS A 107 6.95 -18.35 -11.69
N SER A 108 8.00 -18.86 -12.34
CA SER A 108 9.31 -18.97 -11.70
C SER A 108 9.83 -17.56 -11.39
N GLY A 109 9.96 -17.20 -10.11
CA GLY A 109 10.54 -15.92 -9.69
C GLY A 109 9.58 -14.94 -9.01
N LEU A 110 8.53 -15.39 -8.33
CA LEU A 110 7.73 -14.49 -7.48
C LEU A 110 8.62 -13.78 -6.46
N VAL A 111 8.52 -12.44 -6.42
CA VAL A 111 9.19 -11.61 -5.41
C VAL A 111 8.34 -11.52 -4.14
N THR A 112 8.88 -10.91 -3.09
CA THR A 112 8.16 -10.73 -1.83
C THR A 112 6.86 -9.96 -2.04
N SER A 113 5.83 -10.26 -1.23
CA SER A 113 4.51 -9.62 -1.34
C SER A 113 4.54 -8.10 -1.15
N SER A 114 5.56 -7.57 -0.50
CA SER A 114 5.83 -6.13 -0.33
C SER A 114 6.33 -5.43 -1.60
N VAL A 115 6.73 -6.20 -2.62
CA VAL A 115 7.12 -5.68 -3.93
C VAL A 115 5.99 -5.94 -4.93
N LEU A 116 5.47 -4.86 -5.48
CA LEU A 116 4.33 -4.86 -6.38
C LEU A 116 4.64 -4.04 -7.63
N GLY A 117 3.78 -4.17 -8.63
CA GLY A 117 3.70 -3.26 -9.76
C GLY A 117 2.44 -2.41 -9.67
N VAL A 118 2.51 -1.19 -10.21
CA VAL A 118 1.34 -0.41 -10.59
C VAL A 118 1.23 -0.39 -12.10
N ASN A 119 0.04 -0.72 -12.61
CA ASN A 119 -0.36 -0.47 -13.98
C ASN A 119 -1.19 0.82 -14.02
N LEU A 120 -0.74 1.77 -14.84
CA LEU A 120 -1.39 3.08 -15.01
C LEU A 120 -2.30 3.11 -16.26
N ASN A 121 -2.18 2.11 -17.15
CA ASN A 121 -2.98 2.00 -18.36
C ASN A 121 -4.31 1.29 -18.13
N VAL A 122 -4.97 1.57 -17.01
CA VAL A 122 -6.26 0.97 -16.70
C VAL A 122 -7.34 1.87 -17.26
N GLN A 123 -8.12 1.35 -18.22
CA GLN A 123 -9.31 2.08 -18.64
C GLN A 123 -10.26 2.19 -17.44
N PRO A 124 -10.85 3.38 -17.20
CA PRO A 124 -11.84 3.54 -16.14
C PRO A 124 -12.93 2.50 -16.34
N ARG A 125 -13.18 1.67 -15.32
CA ARG A 125 -14.33 0.76 -15.28
C ARG A 125 -15.59 1.61 -15.12
N LEU A 126 -16.01 2.28 -16.19
CA LEU A 126 -17.30 2.96 -16.23
C LEU A 126 -18.40 1.90 -16.06
N PRO A 127 -19.53 2.24 -15.41
CA PRO A 127 -20.68 1.37 -15.44
C PRO A 127 -21.06 1.17 -16.90
N THR A 128 -21.28 -0.09 -17.28
CA THR A 128 -21.56 -0.56 -18.63
C THR A 128 -22.79 0.14 -19.22
N CYS A 129 -22.62 1.36 -19.74
CA CYS A 129 -23.64 2.01 -20.55
C CYS A 129 -23.59 1.35 -21.92
N ARG A 130 -24.49 0.40 -22.14
CA ARG A 130 -24.76 -0.22 -23.45
C ARG A 130 -25.02 0.86 -24.50
N ARG A 131 -24.05 1.08 -25.40
CA ARG A 131 -24.10 1.62 -26.79
C ARG A 131 -22.75 2.33 -27.02
N ALA A 132 -21.94 2.05 -28.02
CA ALA A 132 -22.08 1.29 -29.24
C ALA A 132 -20.73 0.66 -29.58
N ALA A 133 -20.75 -0.51 -30.22
CA ALA A 133 -19.61 -1.04 -30.93
C ALA A 133 -19.15 -0.01 -31.97
N ASN A 134 -17.87 0.38 -31.93
CA ASN A 134 -17.03 0.73 -33.06
C ASN A 134 -15.78 1.46 -32.56
N THR A 135 -14.69 0.74 -32.34
CA THR A 135 -13.33 1.19 -32.67
C THR A 135 -12.34 0.02 -32.51
N SER A 136 -11.86 -0.44 -33.68
CA SER A 136 -10.58 -1.10 -33.95
C SER A 136 -9.95 -1.94 -32.83
N GLU A 137 -10.17 -3.25 -32.93
CA GLU A 137 -9.34 -4.29 -32.35
C GLU A 137 -7.95 -4.29 -33.01
N ASP A 138 -7.07 -3.36 -32.63
CA ASP A 138 -5.64 -3.52 -32.91
C ASP A 138 -5.03 -4.40 -31.82
N SER A 139 -4.94 -5.68 -32.19
CA SER A 139 -4.15 -6.72 -31.55
C SER A 139 -2.68 -6.28 -31.41
N VAL A 140 -2.32 -5.70 -30.26
CA VAL A 140 -0.91 -5.52 -29.89
C VAL A 140 -0.37 -6.85 -29.38
N MET A 141 0.15 -7.62 -30.32
CA MET A 141 1.01 -8.76 -30.06
C MET A 141 2.28 -8.28 -29.33
N SER A 142 2.46 -8.79 -28.11
CA SER A 142 3.73 -9.13 -27.44
C SER A 142 5.03 -8.60 -28.08
N ASN A 143 5.62 -7.53 -27.53
CA ASN A 143 7.08 -7.38 -27.30
C ASN A 143 7.53 -6.00 -26.78
N GLU A 144 6.64 -5.15 -26.28
CA GLU A 144 7.10 -3.89 -25.69
C GLU A 144 7.64 -4.12 -24.27
N SER A 145 8.97 -4.02 -24.17
CA SER A 145 9.72 -3.79 -22.93
C SER A 145 8.88 -3.01 -21.91
N ASP A 146 8.42 -3.71 -20.87
CA ASP A 146 7.49 -3.27 -19.80
C ASP A 146 8.03 -2.12 -18.91
N ASP A 147 9.17 -1.53 -19.29
CA ASP A 147 9.83 -0.36 -18.69
C ASP A 147 9.63 0.92 -19.53
N SER A 148 8.60 0.98 -20.40
CA SER A 148 8.29 2.23 -21.08
C SER A 148 7.77 3.27 -20.08
N PRO A 149 8.41 4.45 -19.95
CA PRO A 149 7.97 5.50 -19.04
C PRO A 149 6.58 5.98 -19.49
N GLY A 150 5.54 5.58 -18.75
CA GLY A 150 4.15 5.97 -19.03
C GLY A 150 3.12 4.87 -18.75
N THR A 151 3.54 3.62 -18.73
CA THR A 151 2.61 2.47 -18.58
C THR A 151 2.47 2.00 -17.12
N GLY A 152 3.40 2.43 -16.25
CA GLY A 152 3.44 2.15 -14.82
C GLY A 152 4.85 1.82 -14.31
N PHE A 153 4.98 1.24 -13.12
CA PHE A 153 6.29 0.95 -12.51
C PHE A 153 6.22 -0.11 -11.41
N VAL A 154 7.37 -0.65 -11.02
CA VAL A 154 7.52 -1.52 -9.83
C VAL A 154 7.91 -0.69 -8.60
N PHE A 155 7.45 -1.13 -7.44
CA PHE A 155 7.68 -0.43 -6.18
C PHE A 155 7.74 -1.39 -5.00
N HIS A 156 8.31 -0.91 -3.90
CA HIS A 156 8.31 -1.56 -2.60
C HIS A 156 7.51 -0.72 -1.61
N GLN A 157 6.57 -1.30 -0.88
CA GLN A 157 5.82 -0.57 0.13
C GLN A 157 6.65 -0.39 1.41
N ILE A 158 6.69 0.85 1.91
CA ILE A 158 7.45 1.23 3.11
C ILE A 158 6.58 1.83 4.22
N GLY A 159 5.34 2.19 3.93
CA GLY A 159 4.42 2.66 4.96
C GLY A 159 3.02 2.95 4.49
N ILE A 160 2.27 3.59 5.37
CA ILE A 160 1.01 4.28 5.08
C ILE A 160 1.17 5.76 5.46
N LEU A 161 0.50 6.63 4.71
CA LEU A 161 0.49 8.05 5.00
C LEU A 161 -0.63 8.34 6.00
N GLU A 162 -0.26 8.98 7.10
CA GLU A 162 -1.20 9.45 8.11
C GLU A 162 -1.18 10.98 8.19
N ARG A 163 -2.34 11.55 8.54
CA ARG A 163 -2.53 12.98 8.73
C ARG A 163 -2.89 13.30 10.17
N PHE A 164 -2.42 14.45 10.64
CA PHE A 164 -2.86 15.09 11.86
C PHE A 164 -3.58 16.38 11.46
N LEU A 165 -4.87 16.45 11.79
CA LEU A 165 -5.73 17.58 11.47
C LEU A 165 -5.41 18.77 12.38
N VAL A 166 -4.93 19.86 11.80
CA VAL A 166 -4.67 21.10 12.53
C VAL A 166 -5.96 21.92 12.59
N THR A 167 -6.39 22.21 13.80
CA THR A 167 -7.55 23.08 14.06
C THR A 167 -7.17 24.18 15.03
N GLU A 168 -8.03 25.20 15.19
CA GLU A 168 -7.79 26.29 16.16
C GLU A 168 -7.47 25.77 17.58
N ASN A 169 -8.08 24.64 17.95
CA ASN A 169 -7.91 23.98 19.25
C ASN A 169 -6.82 22.88 19.25
N ARG A 170 -6.20 22.58 18.10
CA ARG A 170 -5.19 21.51 17.94
C ARG A 170 -4.02 22.00 17.09
N ARG A 171 -3.19 22.85 17.68
CA ARG A 171 -1.93 23.29 17.06
C ARG A 171 -0.88 22.17 17.07
N PRO A 172 0.00 22.09 16.06
CA PRO A 172 1.02 21.06 15.96
C PRO A 172 2.20 21.37 16.90
N THR A 173 2.00 21.21 18.20
CA THR A 173 3.08 21.19 19.19
C THR A 173 3.67 19.78 19.29
N GLU A 174 4.92 19.65 19.73
CA GLU A 174 5.55 18.34 19.94
C GLU A 174 4.69 17.41 20.83
N GLU A 175 4.11 17.96 21.90
CA GLU A 175 3.19 17.22 22.76
C GLU A 175 1.95 16.72 22.01
N ASN A 176 1.34 17.57 21.18
CA ASN A 176 0.14 17.20 20.43
C ASN A 176 0.44 16.20 19.31
N LEU A 177 1.59 16.32 18.64
CA LEU A 177 1.99 15.36 17.61
C LEU A 177 2.31 13.99 18.20
N ASN A 178 2.89 13.96 19.39
CA ASN A 178 3.23 12.73 20.10
C ASN A 178 1.99 12.05 20.73
N LYS A 179 1.08 12.84 21.33
CA LYS A 179 -0.07 12.31 22.08
C LYS A 179 -1.36 12.24 21.29
N GLY A 180 -1.53 13.14 20.32
CA GLY A 180 -2.77 13.34 19.60
C GLY A 180 -3.08 12.24 18.58
N GLN A 181 -4.26 12.37 17.99
CA GLN A 181 -4.82 11.37 17.08
C GLN A 181 -4.36 11.62 15.65
N TRP A 182 -3.84 10.56 15.04
CA TRP A 182 -3.49 10.51 13.63
C TRP A 182 -4.58 9.73 12.88
N PHE A 183 -4.87 10.18 11.66
CA PHE A 183 -5.90 9.61 10.81
C PHE A 183 -5.25 9.01 9.57
N SER A 184 -5.69 7.82 9.18
CA SER A 184 -5.29 7.24 7.90
C SER A 184 -5.78 8.12 6.76
N THR A 185 -4.94 8.27 5.74
CA THR A 185 -5.30 8.91 4.47
C THR A 185 -5.69 7.87 3.40
N HIS A 186 -5.54 6.58 3.70
CA HIS A 186 -5.67 5.44 2.79
C HIS A 186 -4.66 5.43 1.62
N TYR A 187 -3.60 6.24 1.70
CA TYR A 187 -2.45 6.11 0.82
C TYR A 187 -1.40 5.17 1.41
N GLY A 188 -1.03 4.16 0.64
CA GLY A 188 0.22 3.43 0.83
C GLY A 188 1.39 4.29 0.38
N VAL A 189 2.47 4.30 1.16
CA VAL A 189 3.72 4.99 0.83
C VAL A 189 4.69 3.95 0.28
N VAL A 190 5.21 4.22 -0.92
CA VAL A 190 6.01 3.27 -1.67
C VAL A 190 7.27 3.91 -2.22
N VAL A 191 8.29 3.10 -2.42
CA VAL A 191 9.52 3.47 -3.10
C VAL A 191 9.47 2.87 -4.48
N ARG A 192 9.42 3.71 -5.51
CA ARG A 192 9.67 3.26 -6.87
C ARG A 192 11.15 2.97 -6.99
N PHE A 193 11.51 1.91 -7.69
CA PHE A 193 12.90 1.60 -7.98
C PHE A 193 13.10 1.28 -9.46
N GLU A 194 14.31 1.50 -9.94
CA GLU A 194 14.68 1.24 -11.33
C GLU A 194 15.04 -0.23 -11.55
N ARG A 195 15.23 -0.62 -12.82
CA ARG A 195 15.77 -1.92 -13.18
C ARG A 195 17.12 -2.25 -12.52
N SER A 196 17.91 -1.22 -12.18
CA SER A 196 19.16 -1.35 -11.41
C SER A 196 18.94 -1.82 -9.97
N GLY A 197 17.71 -1.69 -9.46
CA GLY A 197 17.34 -1.93 -8.07
C GLY A 197 17.50 -0.71 -7.18
N ASN A 198 17.97 0.42 -7.71
CA ASN A 198 18.13 1.66 -6.96
C ASN A 198 16.80 2.39 -6.79
N ALA A 199 16.61 3.04 -5.64
CA ALA A 199 15.46 3.91 -5.39
C ALA A 199 15.38 5.06 -6.42
N ASN A 200 14.18 5.33 -6.91
CA ASN A 200 13.84 6.41 -7.82
C ASN A 200 12.52 7.03 -7.37
N GLY A 201 12.56 7.78 -6.27
CA GLY A 201 11.43 8.52 -5.74
C GLY A 201 10.58 7.78 -4.72
N VAL A 202 9.99 8.57 -3.83
CA VAL A 202 8.97 8.14 -2.87
C VAL A 202 7.62 8.63 -3.36
N TYR A 203 6.66 7.71 -3.41
CA TYR A 203 5.32 7.93 -3.96
C TYR A 203 4.26 7.56 -2.93
N ILE A 204 3.09 8.15 -3.08
CA ILE A 204 1.86 7.72 -2.42
C ILE A 204 0.95 7.08 -3.46
N ILE A 205 0.32 5.96 -3.07
CA ILE A 205 -0.58 5.18 -3.91
C ILE A 205 -1.89 4.94 -3.16
N CYS A 206 -3.01 5.30 -3.76
CA CYS A 206 -4.35 4.97 -3.27
C CYS A 206 -4.99 3.93 -4.18
N ASP A 207 -5.29 2.77 -3.61
CA ASP A 207 -6.08 1.74 -4.29
C ASP A 207 -7.56 1.96 -3.98
N TYR A 208 -8.28 2.58 -4.92
CA TYR A 208 -9.73 2.81 -4.78
C TYR A 208 -10.57 1.53 -4.94
N TYR A 209 -9.95 0.42 -5.36
CA TYR A 209 -10.59 -0.88 -5.59
C TYR A 209 -9.75 -2.00 -4.95
N PRO A 210 -9.47 -1.93 -3.63
CA PRO A 210 -8.60 -2.88 -2.97
C PRO A 210 -9.16 -4.30 -3.09
N THR A 211 -8.27 -5.27 -3.19
CA THR A 211 -8.64 -6.68 -3.21
C THR A 211 -9.21 -7.06 -1.85
N ASP A 212 -10.40 -7.66 -1.83
CA ASP A 212 -11.01 -8.24 -0.64
C ASP A 212 -10.15 -9.41 -0.16
N THR A 213 -9.74 -9.40 1.11
CA THR A 213 -8.83 -10.40 1.66
C THR A 213 -9.48 -11.75 1.90
N HIS A 214 -10.82 -11.81 1.97
CA HIS A 214 -11.58 -13.03 2.17
C HIS A 214 -11.96 -13.68 0.84
N THR A 215 -12.42 -12.89 -0.13
CA THR A 215 -12.87 -13.41 -1.43
C THR A 215 -11.77 -13.41 -2.49
N GLY A 216 -10.74 -12.58 -2.32
CA GLY A 216 -9.72 -12.34 -3.34
C GLY A 216 -10.22 -11.52 -4.54
N GLU A 217 -11.46 -11.03 -4.49
CA GLU A 217 -12.07 -10.26 -5.57
C GLU A 217 -11.85 -8.76 -5.38
N ARG A 218 -11.83 -8.01 -6.48
CA ARG A 218 -11.81 -6.55 -6.44
C ARG A 218 -13.23 -6.02 -6.64
N PRO A 219 -13.67 -5.05 -5.83
CA PRO A 219 -14.98 -4.45 -6.01
C PRO A 219 -15.04 -3.77 -7.40
N THR A 220 -16.23 -3.82 -8.00
CA THR A 220 -16.51 -3.16 -9.28
C THR A 220 -16.85 -1.69 -9.10
N GLU A 221 -17.30 -1.33 -7.90
CA GLU A 221 -17.64 0.03 -7.51
C GLU A 221 -16.56 0.55 -6.57
N ARG A 222 -16.31 1.85 -6.66
CA ARG A 222 -15.38 2.54 -5.77
C ARG A 222 -15.93 2.42 -4.35
N LEU A 223 -15.06 2.17 -3.36
CA LEU A 223 -15.48 2.27 -1.97
C LEU A 223 -16.06 3.66 -1.72
N ASP A 224 -17.32 3.70 -1.29
CA ASP A 224 -18.10 4.92 -1.02
C ASP A 224 -17.69 5.59 0.31
N LEU A 225 -16.39 5.63 0.53
CA LEU A 225 -15.77 6.29 1.67
C LEU A 225 -15.28 7.64 1.18
N THR A 226 -16.06 8.67 1.50
CA THR A 226 -15.78 10.10 1.24
C THR A 226 -14.41 10.59 1.75
N HIS A 227 -13.67 9.75 2.48
CA HIS A 227 -12.38 10.02 3.10
C HIS A 227 -11.21 9.20 2.51
N ILE A 228 -11.47 8.20 1.65
CA ILE A 228 -10.40 7.45 0.97
C ILE A 228 -9.69 8.34 -0.03
N GLY A 229 -8.35 8.37 0.05
CA GLY A 229 -7.53 9.13 -0.88
C GLY A 229 -7.58 10.64 -0.64
N SER A 230 -8.00 11.08 0.56
CA SER A 230 -8.00 12.51 0.89
C SER A 230 -6.59 13.00 1.20
N PHE A 231 -6.19 14.09 0.53
CA PHE A 231 -4.95 14.81 0.78
C PHE A 231 -5.28 16.30 0.93
N GLY A 232 -4.99 16.85 2.11
CA GLY A 232 -5.46 18.16 2.55
C GLY A 232 -6.97 18.27 2.48
N ARG A 233 -7.43 19.46 2.11
CA ARG A 233 -8.84 19.74 1.80
C ARG A 233 -9.16 19.59 0.31
N SER A 234 -8.27 19.00 -0.48
CA SER A 234 -8.50 18.76 -1.91
C SER A 234 -9.66 17.77 -2.10
N GLU A 235 -10.62 18.14 -2.95
CA GLU A 235 -11.73 17.27 -3.37
C GLU A 235 -11.32 16.32 -4.50
N ILE A 236 -10.14 16.54 -5.12
CA ILE A 236 -9.71 15.73 -6.26
C ILE A 236 -8.98 14.48 -5.76
N PRO A 237 -9.54 13.28 -5.98
CA PRO A 237 -8.88 12.04 -5.63
C PRO A 237 -7.69 11.81 -6.57
N MET A 238 -6.50 11.63 -6.02
CA MET A 238 -5.33 11.17 -6.76
C MET A 238 -5.09 9.68 -6.48
N SER A 239 -4.67 8.93 -7.48
CA SER A 239 -4.30 7.53 -7.29
C SER A 239 -2.81 7.38 -7.05
N VAL A 240 -1.98 8.20 -7.72
CA VAL A 240 -0.52 8.15 -7.60
C VAL A 240 0.04 9.56 -7.61
N ALA A 241 0.87 9.88 -6.63
CA ALA A 241 1.64 11.12 -6.60
C ALA A 241 3.05 10.91 -6.04
N LYS A 242 4.02 11.65 -6.58
CA LYS A 242 5.38 11.68 -6.03
C LYS A 242 5.44 12.69 -4.89
N ILE A 243 6.02 12.31 -3.76
CA ILE A 243 6.12 13.16 -2.57
C ILE A 243 7.57 13.53 -2.22
N ALA A 244 8.57 12.78 -2.70
CA ALA A 244 9.98 13.10 -2.56
C ALA A 244 10.85 12.38 -3.62
N GLU A 245 12.08 12.84 -3.80
CA GLU A 245 13.09 12.13 -4.58
C GLU A 245 13.70 10.98 -3.77
N LYS A 246 13.89 11.21 -2.47
CA LYS A 246 14.45 10.26 -1.49
C LYS A 246 13.73 10.35 -0.15
N ALA A 247 13.79 9.27 0.63
CA ALA A 247 13.30 9.27 2.00
C ALA A 247 14.09 10.25 2.89
N SER A 248 15.38 10.48 2.59
CA SER A 248 16.19 11.50 3.26
C SER A 248 15.67 12.94 3.09
N ASP A 249 14.84 13.21 2.08
CA ASP A 249 14.29 14.56 1.86
C ASP A 249 13.25 14.94 2.92
N PHE A 250 12.76 13.96 3.68
CA PHE A 250 11.82 14.16 4.78
C PHE A 250 12.57 14.65 6.03
N THR A 251 12.76 15.96 6.14
CA THR A 251 13.59 16.57 7.20
C THR A 251 12.84 16.88 8.50
N GLY A 252 11.51 16.88 8.49
CA GLY A 252 10.70 17.22 9.66
C GLY A 252 9.29 17.69 9.29
N PHE A 253 8.50 18.03 10.31
CA PHE A 253 7.11 18.51 10.12
C PHE A 253 7.02 19.95 9.61
N ASP A 254 8.08 20.75 9.77
CA ASP A 254 8.10 22.16 9.37
C ASP A 254 8.23 22.34 7.85
N ARG A 255 8.59 21.28 7.12
CA ARG A 255 8.71 21.30 5.67
C ARG A 255 7.32 21.34 5.05
N ARG A 256 7.01 22.40 4.30
CA ARG A 256 5.84 22.37 3.43
C ARG A 256 6.11 21.46 2.22
N PHE A 257 5.18 20.59 1.87
CA PHE A 257 5.28 19.78 0.65
C PHE A 257 3.97 19.79 -0.14
N SER A 258 4.11 19.63 -1.45
CA SER A 258 3.01 19.49 -2.38
C SER A 258 3.30 18.26 -3.23
N PRO A 259 2.42 17.25 -3.26
CA PRO A 259 2.61 16.10 -4.13
C PRO A 259 2.67 16.54 -5.60
N ILE A 260 3.54 15.91 -6.37
CA ILE A 260 3.52 16.00 -7.83
C ILE A 260 2.60 14.89 -8.31
N VAL A 261 1.36 15.25 -8.65
CA VAL A 261 0.35 14.30 -9.12
C VAL A 261 0.82 13.65 -10.41
N VAL A 262 0.81 12.32 -10.43
CA VAL A 262 1.19 11.52 -11.60
C VAL A 262 -0.06 10.98 -12.28
N VAL A 263 -1.01 10.47 -11.49
CA VAL A 263 -2.25 9.88 -12.01
C VAL A 263 -3.43 10.17 -11.07
N GLU A 264 -4.51 10.71 -11.64
CA GLU A 264 -5.81 10.91 -10.98
C GLU A 264 -6.79 9.75 -11.22
N GLN A 265 -6.59 9.01 -12.32
CA GLN A 265 -7.46 7.93 -12.74
C GLN A 265 -7.22 6.64 -11.92
N PRO A 266 -8.17 5.69 -11.92
CA PRO A 266 -7.97 4.39 -11.28
C PRO A 266 -6.71 3.68 -11.77
N ILE A 267 -6.05 3.00 -10.84
CA ILE A 267 -4.87 2.18 -11.10
C ILE A 267 -5.19 0.71 -10.84
N GLN A 268 -4.28 -0.17 -11.26
CA GLN A 268 -4.33 -1.58 -10.91
C GLN A 268 -3.01 -1.97 -10.26
N LEU A 269 -3.09 -2.53 -9.06
CA LEU A 269 -1.94 -3.16 -8.43
C LEU A 269 -1.78 -4.58 -8.94
N VAL A 270 -0.58 -4.89 -9.38
CA VAL A 270 -0.21 -6.17 -9.98
C VAL A 270 0.95 -6.81 -9.24
N ARG A 271 1.11 -8.12 -9.39
CA ARG A 271 2.29 -8.81 -8.88
C ARG A 271 3.53 -8.37 -9.64
N ALA A 272 4.67 -8.38 -8.95
CA ALA A 272 5.98 -8.29 -9.58
C ALA A 272 6.63 -9.68 -9.63
N VAL A 273 7.52 -9.89 -10.59
CA VAL A 273 8.30 -11.13 -10.75
C VAL A 273 9.74 -10.79 -11.12
N ALA A 274 10.67 -11.58 -10.63
CA ALA A 274 12.05 -11.59 -11.10
C ALA A 274 12.14 -12.40 -12.40
N ASN A 275 12.72 -11.81 -13.44
CA ASN A 275 13.04 -12.53 -14.66
C ASN A 275 14.34 -13.35 -14.51
N ARG A 276 14.74 -14.07 -15.57
CA ARG A 276 15.97 -14.91 -15.57
C ARG A 276 17.26 -14.13 -15.30
N SER A 277 17.25 -12.81 -15.46
CA SER A 277 18.37 -11.92 -15.17
C SER A 277 18.27 -11.27 -13.79
N ASN A 278 17.36 -11.76 -12.92
CA ASN A 278 17.04 -11.20 -11.60
C ASN A 278 16.54 -9.76 -11.61
N PHE A 279 16.07 -9.25 -12.76
CA PHE A 279 15.37 -7.96 -12.78
C PHE A 279 13.93 -8.15 -12.40
N ILE A 280 13.45 -7.29 -11.51
CA ILE A 280 12.05 -7.28 -11.10
C ILE A 280 11.24 -6.48 -12.12
N GLN A 281 10.19 -7.10 -12.65
CA GLN A 281 9.23 -6.49 -13.55
C GLN A 281 7.80 -6.77 -13.07
N ARG A 282 6.87 -5.88 -13.40
CA ARG A 282 5.44 -6.10 -13.13
C ARG A 282 4.90 -7.22 -14.02
N VAL A 283 3.80 -7.85 -13.61
CA VAL A 283 3.05 -8.82 -14.42
C VAL A 283 1.65 -8.30 -14.68
N THR A 284 1.43 -7.78 -15.88
CA THR A 284 0.08 -7.41 -16.30
C THR A 284 -0.64 -8.65 -16.81
N ILE A 285 -1.56 -9.17 -16.01
CA ILE A 285 -2.45 -10.25 -16.45
C ILE A 285 -3.50 -9.60 -17.35
N MET A 286 -3.37 -9.79 -18.66
CA MET A 286 -4.45 -9.45 -19.57
C MET A 286 -5.65 -10.35 -19.24
N GLU A 287 -6.81 -9.75 -18.98
CA GLU A 287 -8.05 -10.52 -18.91
C GLU A 287 -8.30 -11.09 -20.30
N ASP A 288 -7.97 -12.36 -20.51
CA ASP A 288 -8.31 -13.04 -21.75
C ASP A 288 -9.85 -13.15 -21.79
N PRO A 289 -10.52 -12.47 -22.76
CA PRO A 289 -11.97 -12.42 -22.82
C PRO A 289 -12.62 -13.81 -23.01
N ARG A 290 -11.83 -14.85 -23.31
CA ARG A 290 -12.29 -16.24 -23.48
C ARG A 290 -12.52 -17.00 -22.17
N TRP A 291 -12.07 -16.48 -21.02
CA TRP A 291 -12.24 -17.14 -19.72
C TRP A 291 -13.52 -16.75 -18.98
N LYS A 292 -14.42 -15.97 -19.61
CA LYS A 292 -15.77 -15.67 -19.08
C LYS A 292 -16.81 -16.74 -19.43
N SER A 293 -16.37 -17.95 -19.77
CA SER A 293 -17.27 -19.05 -20.15
C SER A 293 -16.83 -20.36 -19.52
N PHE A 294 -17.13 -20.53 -18.23
CA PHE A 294 -17.45 -21.82 -17.61
C PHE A 294 -18.49 -21.60 -16.50
#